data_AF-A0A0A9WVX9-F1
#
_entry.id   AF-A0A0A9WVX9-F1
#
_cell.length_a   1.000
_cell.length_b   1.000
_cell.length_c   1.000
_cell.angle_alpha   90.00
_cell.angle_beta   90.00
_cell.angle_gamma   90.00
#
_symmetry.space_group_name_H-M   'P 1'
#
loop_
_entity.id
_entity.type
_entity.pdbx_description
1 polymer ?
#
loop_
_entity_poly.entity_id
_entity_poly.type
_entity_poly.pdbx_seq_one_letter_code
_entity_poly.pdbx_strand_id
1 'polypeptide(L)'
;ILAAFGRAGPFLVVVTTILIIVIVGFAIVSVILFSSLFSYLDHIGKSCVVLILSTVGGVNFTDYESHHIHANFQTIFGFLGLGVFFFFTTRTVILNLYTAVLANSFEEEYIQFNQLSNSATISDYFREVYCKFWRCIGKHLIAHRIDQREVQKQNIRIYEALVMILRRHGYEDVEIELMLEKHKIIYGFHVNIDSMTHLYDDIHLRNQLYLEVEGHIKLQEQIVELNKTIIVINDTLMEIMTKIDILTDHDMKKRSGKASKTF
;
A
#
# COMPACT_ATOMS: atom_id res chain seq x y z
N ILE A 1 2.52 13.06 16.94
CA ILE A 1 1.35 13.41 17.79
C ILE A 1 1.01 14.90 17.70
N LEU A 2 1.87 15.81 18.18
CA LEU A 2 1.58 17.27 18.11
C LEU A 2 1.40 17.79 16.67
N ALA A 3 2.18 17.28 15.72
CA ALA A 3 2.02 17.59 14.29
C ALA A 3 0.68 17.09 13.71
N ALA A 4 0.26 15.88 14.10
CA ALA A 4 -1.05 15.31 13.74
C ALA A 4 -2.21 16.17 14.25
N PHE A 5 -2.13 16.67 15.49
CA PHE A 5 -3.11 17.61 16.01
C PHE A 5 -3.08 18.96 15.28
N GLY A 6 -1.89 19.44 14.89
CA GLY A 6 -1.75 20.65 14.09
C GLY A 6 -2.45 20.54 12.72
N ARG A 7 -2.38 19.37 12.08
CA ARG A 7 -3.04 19.11 10.79
C ARG A 7 -4.53 18.81 10.91
N ALA A 8 -4.93 18.12 11.97
CA ALA A 8 -6.34 17.88 12.27
C ALA A 8 -7.07 19.20 12.62
N GLY A 9 -6.35 20.19 13.15
CA GLY A 9 -6.86 21.48 13.61
C GLY A 9 -7.91 22.14 12.69
N PRO A 10 -7.61 22.48 11.43
CA PRO A 10 -8.58 23.10 10.52
C PRO A 10 -9.84 22.24 10.31
N PHE A 11 -9.69 20.93 10.16
CA PHE A 11 -10.84 20.02 9.98
C PHE A 11 -11.69 19.92 11.24
N LEU A 12 -11.07 19.87 12.41
CA LEU A 12 -11.76 19.91 13.70
C LEU A 12 -12.54 21.22 13.86
N VAL A 13 -11.99 22.36 13.44
CA VAL A 13 -12.71 23.65 13.46
C VAL A 13 -13.95 23.59 12.56
N VAL A 14 -13.86 22.99 11.38
CA VAL A 14 -15.04 22.80 10.51
C VAL A 14 -16.09 21.93 11.18
N VAL A 15 -15.70 20.79 11.74
CA VAL A 15 -16.64 19.86 12.42
C VAL A 15 -17.26 20.49 13.67
N THR A 16 -16.49 21.24 14.47
CA THR A 16 -17.04 22.02 15.61
C THR A 16 -18.07 23.05 15.16
N THR A 17 -17.83 23.73 14.04
CA THR A 17 -18.75 24.72 13.47
C THR A 17 -20.06 24.05 13.05
N ILE A 18 -19.99 22.91 12.36
CA ILE A 18 -21.17 22.12 11.99
C ILE A 18 -21.95 21.67 13.24
N LEU A 19 -21.26 21.19 14.27
CA LEU A 19 -21.90 20.78 15.53
C LEU A 19 -22.66 21.93 16.19
N ILE A 20 -22.08 23.13 16.24
CA ILE A 20 -22.74 24.31 16.80
C ILE A 20 -24.00 24.66 16.00
N ILE A 21 -23.93 24.64 14.66
CA ILE A 21 -25.09 24.91 13.79
C ILE A 21 -26.21 23.90 14.06
N VAL A 22 -25.86 22.61 14.16
CA VAL A 22 -26.81 21.54 14.46
C VAL A 22 -27.45 21.75 15.83
N ILE A 23 -26.66 21.99 16.89
CA ILE A 23 -27.18 22.23 18.24
C ILE A 23 -28.13 23.43 18.26
N VAL A 24 -27.76 24.55 17.63
CA VAL A 24 -28.60 25.75 17.59
C VAL A 24 -29.89 25.49 16.82
N GLY A 25 -29.82 24.79 15.68
CA GLY A 25 -31.00 24.43 14.89
C GLY A 25 -31.98 23.58 15.69
N PHE A 26 -31.49 22.54 16.36
CA PHE A 26 -32.32 21.70 17.22
C PHE A 26 -32.82 22.45 18.46
N ALA A 27 -32.06 23.40 19.00
CA ALA A 27 -32.47 24.21 20.13
C ALA A 27 -33.67 25.10 19.78
N ILE A 28 -33.66 25.71 18.58
CA ILE A 28 -34.77 26.53 18.07
C ILE A 28 -36.02 25.66 17.89
N VAL A 29 -35.90 24.50 17.24
CA VAL A 29 -37.04 23.59 17.05
C VAL A 29 -37.59 23.10 18.39
N SER A 30 -36.71 22.80 19.34
CA SER A 30 -37.11 22.36 20.68
C SER A 30 -37.84 23.45 21.46
N VAL A 31 -37.43 24.71 21.34
CA VAL A 31 -38.13 25.84 21.96
C VAL A 31 -39.51 26.01 21.33
N ILE A 32 -39.62 25.97 20.00
CA ILE A 32 -40.91 26.16 19.30
C ILE A 32 -41.91 25.05 19.68
N LEU A 33 -41.45 23.80 19.77
CA LEU A 33 -42.34 22.66 20.00
C LEU A 33 -42.61 22.39 21.48
N PHE A 34 -41.66 22.67 22.37
CA PHE A 34 -41.69 22.18 23.74
C PHE A 34 -41.54 23.27 24.82
N SER A 35 -41.38 24.54 24.46
CA SER A 35 -41.31 25.65 25.43
C SER A 35 -42.53 25.73 26.35
N SER A 36 -43.72 25.48 25.81
CA SER A 36 -44.97 25.51 26.55
C SER A 36 -45.13 24.35 27.55
N LEU A 37 -44.35 23.28 27.38
CA LEU A 37 -44.44 22.05 28.16
C LEU A 37 -43.31 21.94 29.19
N PHE A 38 -42.12 22.47 28.89
CA PHE A 38 -40.95 22.35 29.75
C PHE A 38 -40.27 23.69 30.01
N SER A 39 -40.26 24.11 31.28
CA SER A 39 -39.60 25.35 31.72
C SER A 39 -38.10 25.40 31.42
N TYR A 40 -37.44 24.24 31.30
CA TYR A 40 -36.03 24.13 30.95
C TYR A 40 -35.75 24.31 29.43
N LEU A 41 -36.79 24.34 28.57
CA LEU A 41 -36.68 24.59 27.12
C LEU A 41 -37.24 25.96 26.70
N ASP A 42 -37.60 26.82 27.64
CA ASP A 42 -38.26 28.12 27.38
C ASP A 42 -37.34 29.14 26.67
N HIS A 43 -36.03 29.03 26.85
CA HIS A 43 -35.06 29.90 26.19
C HIS A 43 -34.09 29.10 25.33
N ILE A 44 -33.69 29.66 24.18
CA ILE A 44 -32.71 29.05 23.26
C ILE A 44 -31.43 28.67 23.99
N GLY A 45 -30.91 29.55 24.87
CA GLY A 45 -29.70 29.25 25.65
C GLY A 45 -29.85 28.06 26.60
N LYS A 46 -30.98 27.97 27.31
CA LYS A 46 -31.28 26.83 28.19
C LYS A 46 -31.49 25.55 27.38
N SER A 47 -32.17 25.65 26.24
CA SER A 47 -32.36 24.55 25.28
C SER A 47 -31.04 24.01 24.73
N CYS A 48 -30.10 24.89 24.33
CA CYS A 48 -28.75 24.47 23.93
C CYS A 48 -28.02 23.72 25.04
N VAL A 49 -28.06 24.21 26.28
CA VAL A 49 -27.43 23.56 27.43
C VAL A 49 -28.05 22.19 27.69
N VAL A 50 -29.37 22.08 27.65
CA VAL A 50 -30.10 20.82 27.81
C VAL A 50 -29.77 19.82 26.69
N LEU A 51 -29.64 20.27 25.44
CA LEU A 51 -29.21 19.44 24.31
C LEU A 51 -27.76 18.97 24.44
N ILE A 52 -26.86 19.78 25.00
CA ILE A 52 -25.50 19.34 25.31
C ILE A 52 -25.52 18.30 26.43
N LEU A 53 -26.25 18.56 27.52
CA LEU A 53 -26.42 17.62 28.63
C LEU A 53 -27.05 16.30 28.19
N SER A 54 -27.96 16.33 27.21
CA SER A 54 -28.60 15.12 26.68
C SER A 54 -27.60 14.21 25.94
N THR A 55 -26.57 14.77 25.29
CA THR A 55 -25.50 13.96 24.69
C THR A 55 -24.69 13.18 25.74
N VAL A 56 -24.57 13.72 26.95
CA VAL A 56 -23.88 13.09 28.08
C VAL A 56 -24.81 12.13 28.86
N GLY A 57 -26.12 12.21 28.63
CA GLY A 57 -27.14 11.41 29.33
C GLY A 57 -27.71 12.08 30.59
N GLY A 58 -27.54 13.40 30.74
CA GLY A 58 -27.95 14.17 31.93
C GLY A 58 -29.40 14.68 31.92
N VAL A 59 -30.26 14.20 31.01
CA VAL A 59 -31.67 14.65 30.96
C VAL A 59 -32.53 13.76 31.82
N ASN A 60 -33.22 14.38 32.79
CA ASN A 60 -34.12 13.66 33.67
C ASN A 60 -35.50 13.51 33.00
N PHE A 61 -35.78 12.32 32.48
CA PHE A 61 -37.05 12.02 31.81
C PHE A 61 -38.21 11.75 32.79
N THR A 62 -37.97 11.76 34.11
CA THR A 62 -39.03 11.52 35.10
C THR A 62 -40.09 12.62 35.13
N ASP A 63 -39.69 13.87 34.88
CA ASP A 63 -40.61 15.02 34.86
C ASP A 63 -41.44 15.06 33.57
N TYR A 64 -40.96 14.38 32.52
CA TYR A 64 -41.71 14.18 31.28
C TYR A 64 -42.88 13.21 31.53
N GLU A 65 -42.64 12.11 32.23
CA GLU A 65 -43.64 11.06 32.48
C GLU A 65 -44.83 11.55 33.33
N SER A 66 -44.59 12.47 34.28
CA SER A 66 -45.64 13.05 35.14
C SER A 66 -46.61 14.01 34.40
N HIS A 67 -46.13 14.67 33.34
CA HIS A 67 -46.96 15.56 32.50
C HIS A 67 -47.69 14.80 31.36
N HIS A 68 -47.40 13.51 31.17
CA HIS A 68 -47.92 12.70 30.06
C HIS A 68 -49.26 12.00 30.33
N ILE A 69 -49.78 12.04 31.56
CA ILE A 69 -51.07 11.41 31.91
C ILE A 69 -52.24 12.02 31.11
N HIS A 70 -52.06 13.21 30.51
CA HIS A 70 -53.07 13.90 29.70
C HIS A 70 -52.62 14.35 28.30
N ALA A 71 -51.44 13.93 27.82
CA ALA A 71 -50.88 14.47 26.58
C ALA A 71 -51.34 13.69 25.33
N ASN A 72 -51.67 14.44 24.27
CA ASN A 72 -52.04 13.88 22.97
C ASN A 72 -50.91 13.04 22.36
N PHE A 73 -51.26 11.95 21.66
CA PHE A 73 -50.37 11.04 20.91
C PHE A 73 -49.31 11.78 20.06
N GLN A 74 -49.66 12.94 19.51
CA GLN A 74 -48.79 13.80 18.70
C GLN A 74 -47.58 14.36 19.48
N THR A 75 -47.74 14.64 20.77
CA THR A 75 -46.70 15.21 21.65
C THR A 75 -45.65 14.16 22.01
N ILE A 76 -46.08 12.91 22.21
CA ILE A 76 -45.21 11.75 22.47
C ILE A 76 -44.35 11.46 21.24
N PHE A 77 -44.97 11.37 20.07
CA PHE A 77 -44.24 11.13 18.81
C PHE A 77 -43.32 12.28 18.43
N GLY A 78 -43.71 13.53 18.69
CA GLY A 78 -42.87 14.70 18.45
C GLY A 78 -41.61 14.70 19.32
N PHE A 79 -41.75 14.47 20.62
CA PHE A 79 -40.62 14.49 21.55
C PHE A 79 -39.69 13.28 21.38
N LEU A 80 -40.24 12.06 21.31
CA LEU A 80 -39.43 10.86 21.05
C LEU A 80 -38.81 10.89 19.66
N GLY A 81 -39.56 11.28 18.63
CA GLY A 81 -39.06 11.36 17.26
C GLY A 81 -37.93 12.38 17.11
N LEU A 82 -38.13 13.59 17.64
CA LEU A 82 -37.11 14.64 17.58
C LEU A 82 -35.89 14.31 18.45
N GLY A 83 -36.11 13.75 19.64
CA GLY A 83 -35.05 13.30 20.54
C GLY A 83 -34.20 12.17 19.93
N VAL A 84 -34.84 11.16 19.33
CA VAL A 84 -34.16 10.06 18.63
C VAL A 84 -33.40 10.59 17.41
N PHE A 85 -33.99 11.50 16.64
CA PHE A 85 -33.34 12.09 15.47
C PHE A 85 -32.13 12.96 15.86
N PHE A 86 -32.26 13.75 16.94
CA PHE A 86 -31.15 14.52 17.51
C PHE A 86 -30.02 13.61 17.98
N PHE A 87 -30.36 12.55 18.73
CA PHE A 87 -29.40 11.59 19.25
C PHE A 87 -28.67 10.86 18.12
N PHE A 88 -29.40 10.40 17.10
CA PHE A 88 -28.80 9.77 15.93
C PHE A 88 -27.86 10.73 15.18
N THR A 89 -28.29 11.97 14.96
CA THR A 89 -27.48 12.96 14.22
C THR A 89 -26.22 13.34 15.01
N THR A 90 -26.35 13.68 16.28
CA THR A 90 -25.20 14.14 17.08
C THR A 90 -24.26 13.01 17.48
N ARG A 91 -24.80 11.88 17.94
CA ARG A 91 -23.98 10.77 18.45
C ARG A 91 -23.47 9.85 17.34
N THR A 92 -24.30 9.52 16.35
CA THR A 92 -23.91 8.58 15.29
C THR A 92 -23.19 9.28 14.15
N VAL A 93 -23.59 10.49 13.75
CA VAL A 93 -22.97 11.14 12.59
C VAL A 93 -21.79 12.01 13.03
N ILE A 94 -22.01 12.97 13.92
CA ILE A 94 -20.98 13.98 14.24
C ILE A 94 -19.82 13.37 15.04
N LEU A 95 -20.11 12.51 16.02
CA LEU A 95 -19.06 11.87 16.83
C LEU A 95 -18.20 10.90 16.01
N ASN A 96 -18.81 10.17 15.07
CA ASN A 96 -18.07 9.34 14.11
C ASN A 96 -17.25 10.19 13.13
N LEU A 97 -17.74 11.36 12.74
CA LEU A 97 -16.97 12.29 11.91
C LEU A 97 -15.74 12.83 12.66
N TYR A 98 -15.86 13.16 13.95
CA TYR A 98 -14.73 13.57 14.79
C TYR A 98 -13.65 12.49 14.86
N THR A 99 -14.06 11.24 15.12
CA THR A 99 -13.12 10.12 15.22
C THR A 99 -12.49 9.81 13.87
N ALA A 100 -13.25 9.88 12.77
CA ALA A 100 -12.72 9.70 11.42
C ALA A 100 -11.70 10.77 11.02
N VAL A 101 -11.97 12.05 11.32
CA VAL A 101 -11.03 13.16 11.04
C VAL A 101 -9.73 12.98 11.84
N LEU A 102 -9.83 12.60 13.11
CA LEU A 102 -8.65 12.31 13.93
C LEU A 102 -7.88 11.12 13.37
N ALA A 103 -8.54 9.99 13.11
CA ALA A 103 -7.93 8.78 12.57
C ALA A 103 -7.21 9.06 11.24
N ASN A 104 -7.87 9.74 10.31
CA ASN A 104 -7.28 10.09 9.02
C ASN A 104 -6.07 11.02 9.17
N SER A 105 -6.13 11.98 10.10
CA SER A 105 -4.99 12.89 10.37
C SER A 105 -3.80 12.14 10.97
N PHE A 106 -4.04 11.13 11.80
CA PHE A 106 -2.99 10.25 12.32
C PHE A 106 -2.43 9.32 11.25
N GLU A 107 -3.27 8.81 10.36
CA GLU A 107 -2.86 7.96 9.24
C GLU A 107 -2.01 8.73 8.22
N GLU A 108 -2.42 9.95 7.84
CA GLU A 108 -1.64 10.81 6.96
C GLU A 108 -0.28 11.18 7.54
N GLU A 109 -0.20 11.46 8.85
CA GLU A 109 1.07 11.67 9.54
C GLU A 109 1.90 10.39 9.61
N TYR A 110 1.27 9.24 9.81
CA TYR A 110 1.97 7.96 9.78
C TYR A 110 2.55 7.65 8.40
N ILE A 111 1.78 7.90 7.32
CA ILE A 111 2.21 7.74 5.94
C ILE A 111 3.36 8.71 5.64
N GLN A 112 3.23 9.98 6.02
CA GLN A 112 4.31 10.94 5.82
C GLN A 112 5.54 10.61 6.67
N PHE A 113 5.35 10.17 7.91
CA PHE A 113 6.46 9.71 8.75
C PHE A 113 7.13 8.48 8.14
N ASN A 114 6.39 7.57 7.50
CA ASN A 114 6.97 6.43 6.79
C ASN A 114 7.63 6.81 5.45
N GLN A 115 7.12 7.82 4.75
CA GLN A 115 7.77 8.37 3.57
C GLN A 115 9.06 9.14 3.93
N LEU A 116 9.07 9.82 5.08
CA LEU A 116 10.24 10.47 5.65
C LEU A 116 11.21 9.48 6.32
N SER A 117 10.73 8.40 6.93
CA SER A 117 11.56 7.39 7.62
C SER A 117 12.38 6.53 6.66
N ASN A 118 12.11 6.62 5.35
CA ASN A 118 13.01 6.10 4.33
C ASN A 118 14.23 7.01 4.03
N SER A 119 14.42 8.13 4.73
CA SER A 119 15.75 8.80 4.74
C SER A 119 16.11 9.64 5.98
N ALA A 120 15.19 9.93 6.91
CA ALA A 120 15.48 10.76 8.08
C ALA A 120 15.16 10.02 9.39
N THR A 121 16.20 9.41 9.95
CA THR A 121 16.23 8.90 11.33
C THR A 121 15.96 10.04 12.32
N ILE A 122 15.39 9.75 13.50
CA ILE A 122 15.27 10.73 14.61
C ILE A 122 16.63 11.40 14.92
N SER A 123 17.73 10.67 14.73
CA SER A 123 19.10 11.18 14.80
C SER A 123 19.38 12.31 13.80
N ASP A 124 18.80 12.29 12.61
CA ASP A 124 18.96 13.32 11.58
C ASP A 124 18.26 14.62 11.99
N TYR A 125 17.08 14.52 12.61
CA TYR A 125 16.37 15.69 13.14
C TYR A 125 17.14 16.36 14.28
N PHE A 126 17.60 15.58 15.27
CA PHE A 126 18.44 16.11 16.35
C PHE A 126 19.75 16.70 15.81
N ARG A 127 20.36 16.08 14.80
CA ARG A 127 21.53 16.64 14.13
C ARG A 127 21.22 17.97 13.46
N GLU A 128 20.12 18.09 12.73
CA GLU A 128 19.77 19.32 12.04
C GLU A 128 19.55 20.48 13.03
N VAL A 129 18.85 20.21 14.13
CA VAL A 129 18.66 21.17 15.24
C VAL A 129 20.01 21.54 15.86
N TYR A 130 20.90 20.57 16.08
CA TYR A 130 22.25 20.80 16.61
C TYR A 130 23.11 21.63 15.64
N CYS A 131 23.10 21.32 14.35
CA CYS A 131 23.80 22.09 13.32
C CYS A 131 23.27 23.53 13.23
N LYS A 132 21.95 23.73 13.31
CA LYS A 132 21.34 25.07 13.39
C LYS A 132 21.81 25.82 14.63
N PHE A 133 21.85 25.16 15.79
CA PHE A 133 22.37 25.74 17.03
C PHE A 133 23.85 26.19 16.90
N TRP A 134 24.72 25.36 16.32
CA TRP A 134 26.13 25.74 16.09
C TRP A 134 26.30 26.89 15.11
N ARG A 135 25.44 26.97 14.09
CA ARG A 135 25.42 28.11 13.16
C ARG A 135 24.97 29.39 13.87
N CYS A 136 23.99 29.33 14.78
CA CYS A 136 23.56 30.48 15.57
C CYS A 136 24.64 31.01 16.52
N ILE A 137 25.55 30.15 17.02
CA ILE A 137 26.70 30.55 17.86
C ILE A 137 27.88 31.06 17.01
N GLY A 138 27.74 31.13 15.67
CA GLY A 138 28.78 31.61 14.76
C GLY A 138 29.86 30.56 14.43
N LYS A 139 29.67 29.30 14.82
CA LYS A 139 30.62 28.19 14.58
C LYS A 139 30.30 27.42 13.29
N HIS A 140 30.25 28.13 12.16
CA HIS A 140 29.87 27.58 10.85
C HIS A 140 30.77 26.43 10.37
N LEU A 141 32.08 26.50 10.63
CA LEU A 141 33.04 25.46 10.22
C LEU A 141 32.77 24.11 10.89
N ILE A 142 32.31 24.12 12.14
CA ILE A 142 32.03 22.88 12.89
C ILE A 142 30.74 22.25 12.37
N ALA A 143 29.69 23.04 12.16
CA ALA A 143 28.45 22.58 11.55
C ALA A 143 28.71 21.98 10.15
N HIS A 144 29.53 22.62 9.34
CA HIS A 144 29.88 22.12 8.01
C HIS A 144 30.66 20.80 8.05
N ARG A 145 31.63 20.64 8.97
CA ARG A 145 32.34 19.37 9.16
C ARG A 145 31.42 18.24 9.59
N ILE A 146 30.43 18.52 10.44
CA ILE A 146 29.46 17.52 10.91
C ILE A 146 28.57 17.07 9.76
N ASP A 147 28.05 18.01 8.96
CA ASP A 147 27.25 17.69 7.77
C ASP A 147 28.05 16.87 6.75
N GLN A 148 29.29 17.28 6.45
CA GLN A 148 30.16 16.55 5.50
C GLN A 148 30.47 15.11 5.96
N ARG A 149 30.76 14.92 7.25
CA ARG A 149 31.00 13.57 7.80
C ARG A 149 29.79 12.67 7.64
N GLU A 150 28.58 13.21 7.78
CA GLU A 150 27.40 12.40 7.60
C GLU A 150 27.15 12.06 6.13
N VAL A 151 27.29 13.02 5.22
CA VAL A 151 27.19 12.76 3.78
C VAL A 151 28.16 11.65 3.37
N GLN A 152 29.39 11.68 3.88
CA GLN A 152 30.36 10.59 3.67
C GLN A 152 29.88 9.25 4.22
N LYS A 153 29.37 9.20 5.46
CA LYS A 153 28.80 7.96 6.02
C LYS A 153 27.63 7.43 5.22
N GLN A 154 26.75 8.31 4.75
CA GLN A 154 25.61 7.94 3.93
C GLN A 154 26.06 7.36 2.59
N ASN A 155 27.03 8.01 1.93
CA ASN A 155 27.62 7.51 0.69
C ASN A 155 28.29 6.13 0.88
N ILE A 156 29.00 5.93 2.00
CA ILE A 156 29.59 4.62 2.35
C ILE A 156 28.49 3.56 2.49
N ARG A 157 27.41 3.86 3.21
CA ARG A 157 26.27 2.92 3.39
C ARG A 157 25.60 2.59 2.05
N ILE A 158 25.42 3.58 1.18
CA ILE A 158 24.85 3.37 -0.16
C ILE A 158 25.76 2.44 -0.96
N TYR A 159 27.07 2.68 -0.94
CA TYR A 159 28.05 1.81 -1.59
C TYR A 159 27.99 0.36 -1.07
N GLU A 160 28.00 0.18 0.26
CA GLU A 160 27.92 -1.15 0.88
C GLU A 160 26.60 -1.86 0.55
N ALA A 161 25.49 -1.13 0.51
CA ALA A 161 24.19 -1.65 0.10
C ALA A 161 24.20 -2.10 -1.36
N LEU A 162 24.80 -1.33 -2.27
CA LEU A 162 24.95 -1.70 -3.69
C LEU A 162 25.77 -2.98 -3.85
N VAL A 163 26.90 -3.09 -3.16
CA VAL A 163 27.73 -4.31 -3.16
C VAL A 163 26.94 -5.50 -2.64
N MET A 164 26.16 -5.34 -1.57
CA MET A 164 25.32 -6.41 -1.02
C MET A 164 24.24 -6.84 -2.02
N ILE A 165 23.59 -5.90 -2.72
CA ILE A 165 22.60 -6.20 -3.75
C ILE A 165 23.24 -7.01 -4.88
N LEU A 166 24.40 -6.56 -5.39
CA LEU A 166 25.13 -7.25 -6.45
C LEU A 166 25.53 -8.67 -6.02
N ARG A 167 26.07 -8.86 -4.82
CA ARG A 167 26.38 -10.20 -4.29
C ARG A 167 25.14 -11.09 -4.21
N ARG A 168 24.00 -10.54 -3.80
CA ARG A 168 22.73 -11.28 -3.74
C ARG A 168 22.25 -11.73 -5.14
N HIS A 169 22.64 -11.03 -6.19
CA HIS A 169 22.34 -11.38 -7.57
C HIS A 169 23.36 -12.35 -8.19
N GLY A 170 24.32 -12.85 -7.38
CA GLY A 170 25.28 -13.87 -7.81
C GLY A 170 26.54 -13.33 -8.48
N TYR A 171 26.81 -12.02 -8.39
CA TYR A 171 28.04 -11.44 -8.93
C TYR A 171 29.24 -11.78 -8.03
N GLU A 172 30.36 -12.14 -8.66
CA GLU A 172 31.64 -12.36 -7.97
C GLU A 172 32.35 -11.03 -7.65
N ASP A 173 33.21 -11.01 -6.63
CA ASP A 173 33.85 -9.77 -6.14
C ASP A 173 34.59 -8.98 -7.24
N VAL A 174 35.23 -9.66 -8.19
CA VAL A 174 35.92 -9.01 -9.33
C VAL A 174 34.91 -8.39 -10.31
N GLU A 175 33.80 -9.07 -10.58
CA GLU A 175 32.75 -8.53 -11.44
C GLU A 175 32.06 -7.32 -10.80
N ILE A 176 31.90 -7.34 -9.47
CA ILE A 176 31.35 -6.23 -8.70
C ILE A 176 32.26 -5.01 -8.83
N GLU A 177 33.57 -5.19 -8.66
CA GLU A 177 34.54 -4.10 -8.79
C GLU A 177 34.50 -3.48 -10.20
N LEU A 178 34.51 -4.32 -11.25
CA LEU A 178 34.39 -3.87 -12.64
C LEU A 178 33.06 -3.15 -12.92
N MET A 179 31.95 -3.65 -12.37
CA MET A 179 30.63 -3.02 -12.55
C MET A 179 30.54 -1.66 -11.86
N LEU A 180 31.09 -1.53 -10.65
CA LEU A 180 31.12 -0.27 -9.92
C LEU A 180 32.06 0.74 -10.59
N GLU A 181 33.22 0.29 -11.08
CA GLU A 181 34.17 1.11 -11.83
C GLU A 181 33.55 1.62 -13.15
N LYS A 182 32.88 0.75 -13.91
CA LYS A 182 32.17 1.11 -15.16
C LYS A 182 31.17 2.26 -14.94
N HIS A 183 30.48 2.26 -13.80
CA HIS A 183 29.48 3.27 -13.45
C HIS A 183 30.03 4.45 -12.65
N LYS A 184 31.36 4.51 -12.46
CA LYS A 184 32.09 5.54 -11.71
C LYS A 184 31.62 5.65 -10.24
N ILE A 185 31.24 4.54 -9.64
CA ILE A 185 30.79 4.47 -8.25
C ILE A 185 32.02 4.16 -7.38
N ILE A 186 32.52 5.18 -6.68
CA ILE A 186 33.74 5.09 -5.86
C ILE A 186 33.36 5.09 -4.37
N TYR A 187 34.03 4.25 -3.58
CA TYR A 187 33.83 4.19 -2.13
C TYR A 187 33.99 5.55 -1.45
N GLY A 188 32.99 5.97 -0.68
CA GLY A 188 33.00 7.22 0.09
C GLY A 188 32.73 8.50 -0.71
N PHE A 189 32.60 8.41 -2.04
CA PHE A 189 32.21 9.54 -2.89
C PHE A 189 30.71 9.57 -3.14
N HIS A 190 30.22 10.73 -3.56
CA HIS A 190 28.80 10.89 -3.87
C HIS A 190 28.41 9.98 -5.05
N VAL A 191 27.44 9.10 -4.80
CA VAL A 191 26.88 8.22 -5.81
C VAL A 191 25.74 8.95 -6.50
N ASN A 192 25.88 9.24 -7.79
CA ASN A 192 24.82 9.86 -8.57
C ASN A 192 23.67 8.87 -8.80
N ILE A 193 22.42 9.37 -8.73
CA ILE A 193 21.22 8.57 -8.95
C ILE A 193 21.23 7.98 -10.37
N ASP A 194 21.65 8.75 -11.37
CA ASP A 194 21.71 8.27 -12.76
C ASP A 194 22.65 7.07 -12.90
N SER A 195 23.80 7.09 -12.22
CA SER A 195 24.75 5.97 -12.19
C SER A 195 24.13 4.72 -11.56
N MET A 196 23.30 4.88 -10.52
CA MET A 196 22.59 3.77 -9.90
C MET A 196 21.51 3.20 -10.81
N THR A 197 20.77 4.04 -11.52
CA THR A 197 19.74 3.61 -12.48
C THR A 197 20.38 2.81 -13.61
N HIS A 198 21.46 3.31 -14.20
CA HIS A 198 22.20 2.60 -15.24
C HIS A 198 22.75 1.25 -14.77
N LEU A 199 23.30 1.20 -13.54
CA LEU A 199 23.75 -0.05 -12.94
C LEU A 199 22.59 -1.06 -12.81
N TYR A 200 21.41 -0.59 -12.39
CA TYR A 200 20.23 -1.42 -12.24
C TYR A 200 19.73 -1.96 -13.59
N ASP A 201 19.71 -1.12 -14.63
CA ASP A 201 19.34 -1.52 -15.98
C ASP A 201 20.29 -2.61 -16.53
N ASP A 202 21.60 -2.45 -16.31
CA ASP A 202 22.61 -3.43 -16.70
C ASP A 202 22.43 -4.78 -15.97
N ILE A 203 22.13 -4.75 -14.67
CA ILE A 203 21.82 -5.96 -13.89
C ILE A 203 20.59 -6.65 -14.48
N HIS A 204 19.54 -5.88 -14.78
CA HIS A 204 18.30 -6.44 -15.28
C HIS A 204 18.49 -7.07 -16.66
N LEU A 205 19.23 -6.40 -17.55
CA LEU A 205 19.55 -6.88 -18.89
C LEU A 205 20.37 -8.17 -18.85
N ARG A 206 21.37 -8.27 -17.97
CA ARG A 206 22.14 -9.53 -17.79
C ARG A 206 21.25 -10.68 -17.32
N ASN A 207 20.33 -10.42 -16.40
CA ASN A 207 19.39 -11.43 -15.94
C ASN A 207 18.44 -11.90 -17.06
N GLN A 208 17.98 -10.98 -17.92
CA GLN A 208 17.18 -11.34 -19.09
C GLN A 208 17.96 -12.21 -20.07
N LEU A 209 19.22 -11.86 -20.36
CA LEU A 209 20.10 -12.65 -21.22
C LEU A 209 20.36 -14.05 -20.65
N TYR A 210 20.55 -14.18 -19.34
CA TYR A 210 20.73 -15.48 -18.69
C TYR A 210 19.51 -16.37 -18.87
N LEU A 211 18.30 -15.83 -18.68
CA LEU A 211 17.05 -16.56 -18.89
C LEU A 211 16.86 -16.98 -20.35
N GLU A 212 17.24 -16.11 -21.29
CA GLU A 212 17.19 -16.41 -22.72
C GLU A 212 18.14 -17.55 -23.09
N VAL A 213 19.37 -17.52 -22.61
CA VAL A 213 20.36 -18.58 -22.83
C VAL A 213 19.91 -19.91 -22.21
N GLU A 214 19.38 -19.89 -20.99
CA GLU A 214 18.81 -21.10 -20.37
C GLU A 214 17.62 -21.65 -21.18
N GLY A 215 16.77 -20.75 -21.71
CA GLY A 215 15.70 -21.11 -22.64
C GLY A 215 16.22 -21.78 -23.91
N HIS A 216 17.30 -21.27 -24.50
CA HIS A 216 17.93 -21.87 -25.68
C HIS A 216 18.53 -23.25 -25.41
N ILE A 217 19.14 -23.46 -24.24
CA ILE A 217 19.67 -24.77 -23.85
C ILE A 217 18.52 -25.80 -23.79
N LYS A 218 17.40 -25.45 -23.15
CA LYS A 218 16.22 -26.34 -23.07
C LYS A 218 15.63 -26.65 -24.45
N LEU A 219 15.55 -25.66 -25.33
CA LEU A 219 15.12 -25.88 -26.71
C LEU A 219 16.06 -26.83 -27.46
N GLN A 220 17.37 -26.70 -27.25
CA GLN A 220 18.34 -27.59 -27.87
C GLN A 220 18.21 -29.03 -27.36
N GLU A 221 17.96 -29.23 -26.07
CA GLU A 221 17.67 -30.55 -25.50
C GLU A 221 16.41 -31.17 -26.14
N GLN A 222 15.35 -30.39 -26.32
CA GLN A 222 14.12 -30.83 -26.99
C GLN A 222 14.36 -31.19 -28.46
N ILE A 223 15.18 -30.42 -29.18
CA ILE A 223 15.56 -30.73 -30.57
C ILE A 223 16.33 -32.06 -30.63
N VAL A 224 17.23 -32.31 -29.67
CA VAL A 224 17.97 -33.58 -29.59
C VAL A 224 17.01 -34.75 -29.33
N GLU A 225 16.03 -34.60 -28.44
CA GLU A 225 15.02 -35.61 -28.17
C GLU A 225 14.11 -35.88 -29.39
N LEU A 226 13.68 -34.83 -30.08
CA LEU A 226 12.95 -34.93 -31.35
C LEU A 226 13.74 -35.70 -32.41
N ASN A 227 15.04 -35.39 -32.57
CA ASN A 227 15.89 -36.11 -33.50
C ASN A 227 16.01 -37.60 -33.17
N LYS A 228 16.14 -37.96 -31.88
CA LYS A 228 16.11 -39.37 -31.47
C LYS A 228 14.79 -40.04 -31.84
N THR A 229 13.67 -39.34 -31.65
CA THR A 229 12.34 -39.86 -31.98
C THR A 229 12.19 -40.07 -33.48
N ILE A 230 12.69 -39.14 -34.30
CA ILE A 230 12.70 -39.26 -35.77
C ILE A 230 13.51 -40.48 -36.22
N ILE A 231 14.67 -40.72 -35.61
CA ILE A 231 15.49 -41.90 -35.91
C ILE A 231 14.71 -43.19 -35.62
N VAL A 232 14.05 -43.28 -34.46
CA VAL A 232 13.21 -44.45 -34.11
C VAL A 232 12.06 -44.62 -35.12
N ILE A 233 11.41 -43.53 -35.52
CA ILE A 233 10.36 -43.58 -36.53
C ILE A 233 10.91 -44.10 -37.87
N ASN A 234 12.07 -43.61 -38.31
CA ASN A 234 12.71 -44.09 -39.53
C ASN A 234 13.07 -45.58 -39.46
N ASP A 235 13.62 -46.03 -38.35
CA ASP A 235 13.95 -47.45 -38.14
C ASP A 235 12.68 -48.31 -38.19
N THR A 236 11.59 -47.89 -37.53
CA THR A 236 10.31 -48.60 -37.58
C THR A 236 9.68 -48.60 -38.98
N LEU A 237 9.80 -47.50 -39.74
CA LEU A 237 9.36 -47.43 -41.13
C LEU A 237 10.14 -48.40 -42.02
N MET A 238 11.46 -48.50 -41.81
CA MET A 238 12.32 -49.43 -42.52
C MET A 238 11.93 -50.89 -42.20
N GLU A 239 11.64 -51.21 -40.95
CA GLU A 239 11.11 -52.52 -40.55
C GLU A 239 9.75 -52.83 -41.19
N ILE A 240 8.86 -51.84 -41.29
CA ILE A 240 7.57 -52.00 -41.96
C ILE A 240 7.80 -52.27 -43.46
N MET A 241 8.66 -51.49 -44.13
CA MET A 241 8.97 -51.69 -45.54
C MET A 241 9.55 -53.07 -45.81
N THR A 242 10.54 -53.51 -45.04
CA THR A 242 11.11 -54.87 -45.20
C THR A 242 10.06 -55.97 -44.99
N LYS A 243 9.14 -55.82 -44.03
CA LYS A 243 8.03 -56.77 -43.85
C LYS A 243 7.06 -56.75 -45.03
N ILE A 244 6.77 -55.58 -45.60
CA ILE A 244 5.94 -55.43 -46.81
C ILE A 244 6.63 -56.13 -47.99
N ASP A 245 7.93 -55.94 -48.17
CA ASP A 245 8.69 -56.59 -49.25
C ASP A 245 8.64 -58.12 -49.11
N ILE A 246 8.86 -58.66 -47.90
CA ILE A 246 8.75 -60.10 -47.62
C ILE A 246 7.35 -60.64 -47.93
N LEU A 247 6.30 -59.93 -47.51
CA LEU A 247 4.91 -60.32 -47.80
C LEU A 247 4.62 -60.29 -49.30
N THR A 248 5.08 -59.26 -50.00
CA THR A 248 4.92 -59.10 -51.44
C THR A 248 5.62 -60.23 -52.20
N ASP A 249 6.87 -60.53 -51.85
CA ASP A 249 7.64 -61.64 -52.42
C ASP A 249 6.99 -62.99 -52.17
N HIS A 250 6.48 -63.21 -50.96
CA HIS A 250 5.76 -64.43 -50.61
C HIS A 250 4.48 -64.59 -51.43
N ASP A 251 3.70 -63.52 -51.61
CA ASP A 251 2.50 -63.53 -52.44
C ASP A 251 2.80 -63.72 -53.93
N MET A 252 3.88 -63.11 -54.45
CA MET A 252 4.34 -63.35 -55.83
C MET A 252 4.76 -64.80 -56.04
N LYS A 253 5.53 -65.39 -55.11
CA LYS A 253 5.91 -66.83 -55.14
C LYS A 253 4.70 -67.75 -55.05
N LYS A 254 3.72 -67.42 -54.22
CA LYS A 254 2.47 -68.21 -54.08
C LYS A 254 1.63 -68.16 -55.36
N ARG A 255 1.62 -67.03 -56.07
CA ARG A 255 0.94 -66.88 -57.37
C ARG A 255 1.67 -67.61 -58.49
N SER A 256 3.00 -67.54 -58.57
CA SER A 256 3.78 -68.26 -59.58
C SER A 256 3.74 -69.79 -59.38
N GLY A 257 3.77 -70.27 -58.12
CA GLY A 257 3.63 -71.69 -57.80
C GLY A 257 2.23 -72.27 -58.09
N LYS A 258 1.18 -71.43 -58.10
CA LYS A 258 -0.16 -71.84 -58.55
C LYS A 258 -0.25 -71.91 -60.08
N ALA A 259 0.37 -70.97 -60.80
CA ALA A 259 0.39 -70.99 -62.27
C ALA A 259 1.15 -72.22 -62.84
N SER A 260 2.18 -72.70 -62.14
CA SER A 260 2.95 -73.90 -62.54
C SER A 260 2.22 -75.23 -62.28
N LYS A 261 1.11 -75.26 -61.52
CA LYS A 261 0.31 -76.47 -61.26
C LYS A 261 -0.90 -76.62 -62.18
N THR A 262 -1.05 -75.71 -63.14
CA THR A 262 -2.17 -75.67 -64.11
C THR A 262 -1.75 -76.00 -65.54
N PHE A 263 -0.56 -76.58 -65.73
CA PHE A 263 -0.11 -77.21 -66.98
C PHE A 263 0.19 -78.69 -66.73
#